data_AF-A0A9P6SLL5-F1
#
_entry.id   AF-A0A9P6SLL5-F1
#
_cell.length_a   1.000
_cell.length_b   1.000
_cell.length_c   1.000
_cell.angle_alpha   90.00
_cell.angle_beta   90.00
_cell.angle_gamma   90.00
#
_symmetry.space_group_name_H-M   'P 1'
#
loop_
_entity.id
_entity.type
_entity.pdbx_description
1 polymer ?
#
loop_
_entity_poly.entity_id
_entity_poly.type
_entity_poly.pdbx_seq_one_letter_code
_entity_poly.pdbx_strand_id
1 'polypeptide(L)'
;YRNFNSLIQLVMGLGCSHLSGLRRTWSRVGSYEMRVLEDLQYFISPCGNWRVLRKAMNKVGYHEVFGEGDHRVSHQATDNSFSPGTISAITARLQAPDSNDLQELLSTGTLLVHFYRFQLIAKTIKWFMAFQRRPQKYMFPVDSTLYSKCFLLRVLTNDRVRELADHCERE
;
A
#
# COMPACT_ATOMS: atom_id res chain seq x y z
N TYR A 1 10.58 11.18 -5.77
CA TYR A 1 9.71 10.05 -6.14
C TYR A 1 8.99 9.51 -4.90
N ARG A 2 7.75 9.02 -5.00
CA ARG A 2 7.05 8.42 -3.82
C ARG A 2 6.61 6.99 -4.16
N ASN A 3 7.52 6.04 -4.00
CA ASN A 3 7.26 4.61 -4.19
C ASN A 3 6.86 3.99 -2.86
N PHE A 4 5.57 4.09 -2.54
CA PHE A 4 5.03 3.56 -1.29
C PHE A 4 5.13 2.03 -1.22
N ASN A 5 5.02 1.33 -2.34
CA ASN A 5 5.05 -0.12 -2.38
C ASN A 5 6.41 -0.67 -1.91
N SER A 6 7.51 -0.22 -2.52
CA SER A 6 8.85 -0.67 -2.12
C SER A 6 9.21 -0.20 -0.70
N LEU A 7 8.76 1.00 -0.30
CA LEU A 7 8.94 1.47 1.08
C LEU A 7 8.31 0.52 2.09
N ILE A 8 7.03 0.16 1.91
CA ILE A 8 6.31 -0.76 2.79
C ILE A 8 7.02 -2.11 2.82
N GLN A 9 7.39 -2.65 1.65
CA GLN A 9 8.07 -3.95 1.57
C GLN A 9 9.40 -3.97 2.33
N LEU A 10 10.22 -2.93 2.20
CA LEU A 10 11.50 -2.83 2.91
C LEU A 10 11.32 -2.69 4.42
N VAL A 11 10.46 -1.76 4.86
CA VAL A 11 10.25 -1.49 6.29
C VAL A 11 9.60 -2.69 6.99
N MET A 12 8.62 -3.34 6.35
CA MET A 12 8.01 -4.58 6.86
C MET A 12 9.02 -5.73 6.91
N GLY A 13 9.88 -5.84 5.88
CA GLY A 13 10.95 -6.84 5.86
C GLY A 13 11.91 -6.67 7.05
N LEU A 14 12.41 -5.46 7.26
CA LEU A 14 13.30 -5.13 8.39
C LEU A 14 12.61 -5.28 9.75
N GLY A 15 11.30 -5.02 9.83
CA GLY A 15 10.49 -5.18 11.03
C GLY A 15 10.04 -6.62 11.33
N CYS A 16 10.39 -7.60 10.49
CA CYS A 16 10.09 -9.00 10.75
C CYS A 16 10.74 -9.48 12.05
N SER A 17 10.06 -10.35 12.81
CA SER A 17 10.54 -10.86 14.12
C SER A 17 11.95 -11.46 14.05
N HIS A 18 12.27 -12.12 12.94
CA HIS A 18 13.57 -12.78 12.75
C HIS A 18 14.71 -11.78 12.53
N LEU A 19 14.45 -10.67 11.84
CA LEU A 19 15.48 -9.65 11.58
C LEU A 19 15.59 -8.66 12.72
N SER A 20 14.47 -8.23 13.31
CA SER A 20 14.47 -7.36 14.51
C SER A 20 15.17 -7.98 15.72
N GLY A 21 15.22 -9.32 15.79
CA GLY A 21 15.94 -10.06 16.83
C GLY A 21 17.47 -10.03 16.71
N LEU A 22 18.04 -9.56 15.59
CA LEU A 22 19.47 -9.54 15.31
C LEU A 22 20.20 -8.41 16.08
N ARG A 23 20.29 -8.54 17.41
CA ARG A 23 20.77 -7.48 18.31
C ARG A 23 22.18 -7.01 17.98
N ARG A 24 23.10 -7.94 17.68
CA ARG A 24 24.48 -7.59 17.32
C ARG A 24 24.51 -6.83 15.99
N THR A 25 23.72 -7.27 15.01
CA THR A 25 23.62 -6.59 13.72
C THR A 25 23.09 -5.17 13.87
N TRP A 26 22.00 -4.97 14.61
CA TRP A 26 21.41 -3.65 14.86
C TRP A 26 22.30 -2.75 15.72
N SER A 27 23.13 -3.29 16.62
CA SER A 27 24.07 -2.50 17.42
C SER A 27 25.14 -1.77 16.60
N ARG A 28 25.38 -2.22 15.37
CA ARG A 28 26.33 -1.61 14.43
C ARG A 28 25.71 -0.47 13.62
N VAL A 29 24.39 -0.32 13.67
CA VAL A 29 23.67 0.74 12.97
C VAL A 29 23.63 1.98 13.86
N GLY A 30 23.87 3.16 13.27
CA GLY A 30 23.85 4.42 14.00
C GLY A 30 22.46 4.76 14.58
N SER A 31 22.47 5.57 15.63
CA SER A 31 21.23 6.01 16.30
C SER A 31 20.32 6.84 15.40
N TYR A 32 20.88 7.54 14.41
CA TYR A 32 20.12 8.33 13.44
C TYR A 32 19.32 7.42 12.51
N GLU A 33 19.96 6.41 11.91
CA GLU A 33 19.33 5.45 11.01
C GLU A 33 18.27 4.63 11.74
N MET A 34 18.53 4.24 12.99
CA MET A 34 17.54 3.56 13.84
C MET A 34 16.30 4.42 14.09
N ARG A 35 16.47 5.73 14.34
CA ARG A 35 15.35 6.66 14.48
C ARG A 35 14.57 6.81 13.18
N VAL A 36 15.25 6.90 12.04
CA VAL A 36 14.60 6.94 10.73
C VAL A 36 13.79 5.67 10.49
N LEU A 37 14.30 4.49 10.86
CA LEU A 37 13.56 3.24 10.74
C LEU A 37 12.30 3.24 11.63
N GLU A 38 12.39 3.73 12.86
CA GLU A 38 11.24 3.86 13.78
C GLU A 38 10.17 4.81 13.21
N ASP A 39 10.58 5.97 12.69
CA ASP A 39 9.68 6.93 12.05
C ASP A 39 8.98 6.31 10.83
N LEU A 40 9.72 5.52 10.04
CA LEU A 40 9.17 4.82 8.88
C LEU A 40 8.20 3.70 9.29
N GLN A 41 8.49 2.97 10.37
CA GLN A 41 7.58 1.97 10.95
C GLN A 41 6.28 2.61 11.44
N TYR A 42 6.36 3.76 12.10
CA TYR A 42 5.19 4.55 12.48
C TYR A 42 4.39 5.00 11.24
N PHE A 43 5.08 5.48 10.21
CA PHE A 43 4.45 5.95 8.97
C PHE A 43 3.64 4.87 8.26
N ILE A 44 4.15 3.63 8.20
CA ILE A 44 3.46 2.50 7.56
C ILE A 44 2.55 1.71 8.52
N SER A 45 2.38 2.18 9.76
CA SER A 45 1.65 1.45 10.79
C SER A 45 0.22 1.09 10.35
N PRO A 46 -0.23 -0.16 10.55
CA PRO A 46 -1.61 -0.56 10.25
C PRO A 46 -2.62 0.09 11.20
N CYS A 47 -2.18 0.65 12.34
CA CYS A 47 -3.03 1.27 13.34
C CYS A 47 -3.86 2.42 12.74
N GLY A 48 -5.16 2.43 13.05
CA GLY A 48 -6.10 3.38 12.44
C GLY A 48 -6.31 3.14 10.94
N ASN A 49 -6.20 1.88 10.49
CA ASN A 49 -6.40 1.48 9.10
C ASN A 49 -5.42 2.23 8.17
N TRP A 50 -4.11 2.16 8.44
CA TRP A 50 -3.06 2.86 7.67
C TRP A 50 -3.29 4.37 7.51
N ARG A 51 -3.87 5.04 8.51
CA ARG A 51 -4.29 6.46 8.42
C ARG A 51 -3.20 7.40 7.92
N VAL A 52 -1.98 7.26 8.44
CA VAL A 52 -0.84 8.14 8.11
C VAL A 52 -0.43 7.93 6.65
N LEU A 53 -0.18 6.68 6.27
CA LEU A 53 0.10 6.27 4.89
C LEU A 53 -0.99 6.72 3.91
N ARG A 54 -2.28 6.52 4.26
CA ARG A 54 -3.41 6.94 3.41
C ARG A 54 -3.48 8.45 3.24
N LYS A 55 -3.27 9.24 4.30
CA LYS A 55 -3.19 10.70 4.18
C LYS A 55 -2.08 11.13 3.21
N ALA A 56 -0.92 10.48 3.27
CA ALA A 56 0.18 10.75 2.36
C ALA A 56 -0.15 10.36 0.92
N MET A 57 -0.67 9.15 0.69
CA MET A 57 -1.12 8.67 -0.63
C MET A 57 -2.23 9.54 -1.22
N ASN A 58 -3.19 9.97 -0.40
CA ASN A 58 -4.28 10.85 -0.84
C ASN A 58 -3.73 12.18 -1.34
N LYS A 59 -2.84 12.85 -0.58
CA LYS A 59 -2.18 14.08 -1.05
C LYS A 59 -1.50 13.91 -2.40
N VAL A 60 -1.00 12.70 -2.70
CA VAL A 60 -0.38 12.40 -3.99
C VAL A 60 -1.42 12.24 -5.09
N GLY A 61 -2.41 11.35 -4.92
CA GLY A 61 -3.32 11.05 -6.01
C GLY A 61 -4.38 12.13 -6.24
N TYR A 62 -4.72 12.97 -5.26
CA TYR A 62 -5.56 14.15 -5.50
C TYR A 62 -4.92 15.10 -6.52
N HIS A 63 -3.62 15.33 -6.41
CA HIS A 63 -2.87 16.14 -7.38
C HIS A 63 -2.89 15.54 -8.79
N GLU A 64 -3.01 14.21 -8.91
CA GLU A 64 -3.03 13.53 -10.21
C GLU A 64 -4.41 13.47 -10.84
N VAL A 65 -5.46 13.39 -10.02
CA VAL A 65 -6.84 13.30 -10.50
C VAL A 65 -7.42 14.68 -10.82
N PHE A 66 -7.04 15.73 -10.08
CA PHE A 66 -7.69 17.05 -10.16
C PHE A 66 -6.75 18.19 -10.60
N GLY A 67 -5.45 17.93 -10.75
CA GLY A 67 -4.47 18.97 -11.11
C GLY A 67 -4.27 20.01 -10.00
N GLU A 68 -3.29 20.89 -10.20
CA GLU A 68 -2.80 21.84 -9.19
C GLU A 68 -3.76 23.03 -8.91
N GLY A 69 -4.96 23.03 -9.51
CA GLY A 69 -5.80 24.22 -9.64
C GLY A 69 -7.02 24.34 -8.71
N ASP A 70 -7.39 23.34 -7.90
CA ASP A 70 -8.64 23.43 -7.11
C ASP A 70 -8.41 23.24 -5.60
N HIS A 71 -8.12 24.35 -4.92
CA HIS A 71 -7.87 24.40 -3.48
C HIS A 71 -9.16 24.38 -2.62
N ARG A 72 -10.35 24.25 -3.23
CA ARG A 72 -11.63 24.39 -2.50
C ARG A 72 -12.20 23.08 -1.92
N VAL A 73 -11.63 21.92 -2.23
CA VAL A 73 -12.19 20.60 -1.85
C VAL A 73 -11.52 19.98 -0.60
N SER A 74 -10.62 20.68 0.08
CA SER A 74 -9.89 20.11 1.24
C SER A 74 -10.74 19.80 2.47
N HIS A 75 -11.95 20.38 2.61
CA HIS A 75 -12.74 20.24 3.84
C HIS A 75 -13.80 19.11 3.85
N GLN A 76 -14.02 18.40 2.74
CA GLN A 76 -15.04 17.31 2.68
C GLN A 76 -14.49 15.93 2.31
N ALA A 77 -13.17 15.80 2.10
CA ALA A 77 -12.54 14.57 1.63
C ALA A 77 -12.05 13.62 2.75
N THR A 78 -12.52 13.79 3.99
CA THR A 78 -12.05 12.99 5.14
C THR A 78 -12.59 11.55 5.16
N ASP A 79 -13.69 11.27 4.44
CA ASP A 79 -14.44 10.03 4.70
C ASP A 79 -14.27 8.94 3.65
N ASN A 80 -13.47 9.15 2.60
CA ASN A 80 -13.30 8.19 1.49
C ASN A 80 -11.83 7.85 1.19
N SER A 81 -11.08 7.42 2.20
CA SER A 81 -9.69 7.00 2.05
C SER A 81 -9.54 5.63 1.37
N PHE A 82 -8.78 5.58 0.27
CA PHE A 82 -8.38 4.36 -0.45
C PHE A 82 -7.40 3.51 0.38
N SER A 83 -7.56 2.18 0.41
CA SER A 83 -6.79 1.27 1.29
C SER A 83 -6.06 0.17 0.49
N PRO A 84 -4.86 -0.27 0.87
CA PRO A 84 -4.22 -1.48 0.30
C PRO A 84 -4.99 -2.78 0.62
N GLY A 85 -5.72 -2.82 1.73
CA GLY A 85 -6.65 -3.91 2.07
C GLY A 85 -7.93 -3.96 1.22
N THR A 86 -8.15 -2.97 0.35
CA THR A 86 -9.35 -2.93 -0.50
C THR A 86 -9.33 -4.06 -1.53
N ILE A 87 -8.18 -4.61 -1.94
CA ILE A 87 -8.12 -5.74 -2.90
C ILE A 87 -8.84 -6.98 -2.34
N SER A 88 -8.57 -7.37 -1.09
CA SER A 88 -9.26 -8.50 -0.43
C SER A 88 -10.78 -8.25 -0.28
N ALA A 89 -11.17 -7.02 0.06
CA ALA A 89 -12.58 -6.64 0.19
C ALA A 89 -13.31 -6.49 -1.16
N ILE A 90 -12.59 -6.14 -2.24
CA ILE A 90 -13.10 -6.04 -3.61
C ILE A 90 -13.36 -7.43 -4.17
N THR A 91 -12.41 -8.36 -4.01
CA THR A 91 -12.58 -9.74 -4.51
C THR A 91 -13.79 -10.43 -3.88
N ALA A 92 -14.06 -10.19 -2.60
CA ALA A 92 -15.26 -10.70 -1.92
C ALA A 92 -16.58 -10.02 -2.34
N ARG A 93 -16.53 -8.88 -3.03
CA ARG A 93 -17.70 -8.01 -3.33
C ARG A 93 -18.03 -7.86 -4.82
N LEU A 94 -17.31 -8.57 -5.70
CA LEU A 94 -17.36 -8.45 -7.17
C LEU A 94 -18.28 -9.44 -7.88
N GLN A 95 -19.11 -10.24 -7.18
CA GLN A 95 -20.17 -10.99 -7.87
C GLN A 95 -21.23 -9.99 -8.36
N ALA A 96 -21.44 -9.94 -9.68
CA ALA A 96 -22.50 -9.14 -10.29
C ALA A 96 -23.85 -9.86 -10.08
N PRO A 97 -24.88 -9.18 -9.56
CA PRO A 97 -26.22 -9.78 -9.40
C PRO A 97 -26.93 -9.91 -10.76
N ASP A 98 -27.74 -10.96 -10.90
CA ASP A 98 -28.45 -11.29 -12.14
C ASP A 98 -29.66 -10.37 -12.38
N SER A 99 -30.20 -10.36 -13.61
CA SER A 99 -31.26 -9.42 -14.02
C SER A 99 -32.56 -9.53 -13.22
N ASN A 100 -32.86 -10.68 -12.63
CA ASN A 100 -34.02 -10.88 -11.76
C ASN A 100 -33.79 -10.32 -10.35
N ASP A 101 -32.56 -10.40 -9.84
CA ASP A 101 -32.19 -9.82 -8.55
C ASP A 101 -32.37 -8.29 -8.60
N LEU A 102 -31.98 -7.65 -9.71
CA LEU A 102 -32.13 -6.21 -9.90
C LEU A 102 -33.59 -5.72 -9.76
N GLN A 103 -34.57 -6.54 -10.13
CA GLN A 103 -35.99 -6.20 -10.09
C GLN A 103 -36.60 -6.31 -8.68
N GLU A 104 -36.12 -7.28 -7.89
CA GLU A 104 -36.45 -7.41 -6.46
C GLU A 104 -35.75 -6.32 -5.62
N LEU A 105 -34.54 -5.92 -6.04
CA LEU A 105 -33.74 -4.89 -5.37
C LEU A 105 -34.30 -3.46 -5.53
N LEU A 106 -35.03 -3.20 -6.62
CA LEU A 106 -35.77 -1.95 -6.85
C LEU A 106 -36.94 -1.77 -5.86
N SER A 107 -37.65 -2.86 -5.58
CA SER A 107 -38.85 -2.86 -4.74
C SER A 107 -38.54 -2.73 -3.24
N THR A 108 -37.32 -3.09 -2.84
CA THR A 108 -36.87 -3.12 -1.43
C THR A 108 -35.99 -1.93 -1.02
N GLY A 109 -35.67 -1.00 -1.93
CA GLY A 109 -34.78 0.15 -1.67
C GLY A 109 -33.28 -0.18 -1.68
N THR A 110 -32.92 -1.41 -2.03
CA THR A 110 -31.54 -1.92 -2.06
C THR A 110 -30.78 -1.55 -3.35
N LEU A 111 -31.45 -1.02 -4.37
CA LEU A 111 -30.82 -0.43 -5.57
C LEU A 111 -29.90 0.75 -5.22
N LEU A 112 -30.28 1.58 -4.25
CA LEU A 112 -29.47 2.73 -3.81
C LEU A 112 -28.16 2.26 -3.16
N VAL A 113 -28.20 1.12 -2.46
CA VAL A 113 -27.02 0.46 -1.88
C VAL A 113 -26.08 -0.05 -2.98
N HIS A 114 -26.63 -0.59 -4.08
CA HIS A 114 -25.83 -1.01 -5.25
C HIS A 114 -25.17 0.17 -5.95
N PHE A 115 -25.88 1.29 -6.14
CA PHE A 115 -25.28 2.50 -6.71
C PHE A 115 -24.13 3.04 -5.84
N TYR A 116 -24.29 3.09 -4.52
CA TYR A 116 -23.22 3.46 -3.60
C TYR A 116 -22.01 2.51 -3.70
N ARG A 117 -22.24 1.19 -3.83
CA ARG A 117 -21.16 0.20 -4.05
C ARG A 117 -20.43 0.44 -5.37
N PHE A 118 -21.16 0.67 -6.47
CA PHE A 118 -20.56 0.97 -7.77
C PHE A 118 -19.77 2.28 -7.74
N GLN A 119 -20.26 3.31 -7.05
CA GLN A 119 -19.49 4.54 -6.84
C GLN A 119 -18.19 4.29 -6.06
N LEU A 120 -18.21 3.44 -5.04
CA LEU A 120 -17.01 3.11 -4.28
C LEU A 120 -15.97 2.35 -5.14
N ILE A 121 -16.44 1.42 -5.98
CA ILE A 121 -15.60 0.69 -6.94
C ILE A 121 -15.03 1.64 -8.01
N ALA A 122 -15.86 2.50 -8.60
CA ALA A 122 -15.42 3.46 -9.61
C ALA A 122 -14.40 4.46 -9.04
N LYS A 123 -14.60 4.95 -7.81
CA LYS A 123 -13.61 5.76 -7.08
C LYS A 123 -12.30 4.99 -6.92
N THR A 124 -12.37 3.73 -6.51
CA THR A 124 -11.21 2.86 -6.35
C THR A 124 -10.43 2.69 -7.66
N ILE A 125 -11.12 2.38 -8.76
CA ILE A 125 -10.52 2.25 -10.09
C ILE A 125 -9.85 3.56 -10.51
N LYS A 126 -10.51 4.72 -10.29
CA LYS A 126 -9.94 6.03 -10.59
C LYS A 126 -8.64 6.28 -9.83
N TRP A 127 -8.58 5.94 -8.55
CA TRP A 127 -7.35 6.01 -7.74
C TRP A 127 -6.27 5.07 -8.26
N PHE A 128 -6.62 3.82 -8.58
CA PHE A 128 -5.66 2.86 -9.15
C PHE A 128 -5.06 3.37 -10.46
N MET A 129 -5.89 3.87 -11.38
CA MET A 129 -5.45 4.41 -12.66
C MET A 129 -4.56 5.66 -12.49
N ALA A 130 -4.83 6.52 -11.51
CA ALA A 130 -3.97 7.66 -11.20
C ALA A 130 -2.56 7.18 -10.81
N PHE A 131 -2.49 6.26 -9.85
CA PHE A 131 -1.23 5.69 -9.39
C PHE A 131 -0.49 4.86 -10.45
N GLN A 132 -1.19 4.29 -11.44
CA GLN A 132 -0.57 3.55 -12.55
C GLN A 132 0.11 4.48 -13.57
N ARG A 133 -0.46 5.66 -13.84
CA ARG A 133 0.14 6.64 -14.78
C ARG A 133 1.38 7.31 -14.20
N ARG A 134 1.50 7.33 -12.88
CA ARG A 134 2.55 8.06 -12.19
C ARG A 134 3.97 7.52 -12.42
N PRO A 135 4.22 6.21 -12.30
CA PRO A 135 5.53 5.64 -12.64
C PRO A 135 6.01 5.96 -14.06
N GLN A 136 5.09 6.18 -15.01
CA GLN A 136 5.44 6.53 -16.39
C GLN A 136 6.12 7.90 -16.50
N LYS A 137 5.90 8.79 -15.53
CA LYS A 137 6.57 10.10 -15.45
C LYS A 137 7.98 10.01 -14.85
N TYR A 138 8.36 8.84 -14.32
CA TYR A 138 9.66 8.69 -13.69
C TYR A 138 10.72 8.47 -14.75
N MET A 139 11.70 9.37 -14.80
CA MET A 139 12.83 9.26 -15.72
C MET A 139 14.00 8.64 -14.96
N PHE A 140 14.05 7.31 -14.94
CA PHE A 140 15.20 6.55 -14.46
C PHE A 140 15.86 5.83 -15.63
N PRO A 141 17.17 5.95 -15.84
CA PRO A 141 17.87 5.13 -16.82
C PRO A 141 17.78 3.66 -16.41
N VAL A 142 17.57 2.78 -17.38
CA VAL A 142 17.55 1.34 -17.12
C VAL A 142 18.98 0.86 -16.90
N ASP A 143 19.27 0.40 -15.69
CA ASP A 143 20.49 -0.35 -15.39
C ASP A 143 20.22 -1.85 -15.59
N SER A 144 20.72 -2.41 -16.69
CA SER A 144 20.56 -3.83 -17.02
C SER A 144 21.21 -4.76 -15.97
N THR A 145 22.31 -4.34 -15.36
CA THR A 145 23.00 -5.14 -14.35
C THR A 145 22.20 -5.21 -13.06
N LEU A 146 21.72 -4.06 -12.57
CA LEU A 146 20.87 -4.01 -11.37
C LEU A 146 19.54 -4.72 -11.61
N TYR A 147 18.91 -4.50 -12.77
CA TYR A 147 17.67 -5.17 -13.14
C TYR A 147 17.82 -6.69 -13.11
N SER A 148 18.88 -7.23 -13.73
CA SER A 148 19.12 -8.68 -13.77
C SER A 148 19.36 -9.26 -12.37
N LYS A 149 20.13 -8.56 -11.53
CA LYS A 149 20.34 -8.97 -10.13
C LYS A 149 19.04 -9.00 -9.34
N CYS A 150 18.21 -7.95 -9.45
CA CYS A 150 16.93 -7.89 -8.76
C CYS A 150 15.92 -8.93 -9.28
N PHE A 151 15.89 -9.16 -10.60
CA PHE A 151 15.01 -10.14 -11.22
C PHE A 151 15.34 -11.58 -10.82
N LEU A 152 16.62 -11.88 -10.60
CA LEU A 152 17.10 -13.21 -10.20
C LEU A 152 17.12 -13.42 -8.67
N LEU A 153 16.64 -12.47 -7.87
CA LEU A 153 16.56 -12.62 -6.42
C LEU A 153 15.63 -13.79 -6.07
N ARG A 154 16.20 -14.83 -5.44
CA ARG A 154 15.43 -15.92 -4.85
C ARG A 154 15.02 -15.54 -3.45
N VAL A 155 13.72 -15.49 -3.22
CA VAL A 155 13.16 -15.18 -1.90
C VAL A 155 13.30 -16.42 -1.01
N LEU A 156 13.85 -16.22 0.19
CA LEU A 156 13.95 -17.26 1.20
C LEU A 156 12.59 -17.50 1.85
N THR A 157 12.31 -18.76 2.22
CA THR A 157 11.14 -19.08 3.04
C THR A 157 11.31 -18.53 4.45
N ASN A 158 10.19 -18.29 5.14
CA ASN A 158 10.22 -17.73 6.50
C ASN A 158 11.02 -18.63 7.47
N ASP A 159 10.84 -19.94 7.37
CA ASP A 159 11.58 -20.93 8.17
C ASP A 159 13.09 -20.84 7.93
N ARG A 160 13.50 -20.69 6.67
CA ARG A 160 14.92 -20.59 6.33
C ARG A 160 15.55 -19.28 6.80
N VAL A 161 14.79 -18.17 6.74
CA VAL A 161 15.24 -16.87 7.28
C VAL A 161 15.44 -16.97 8.79
N ARG A 162 14.52 -17.62 9.51
CA ARG A 162 14.62 -17.85 10.95
C ARG A 162 15.87 -18.65 11.31
N GLU A 163 16.08 -19.78 10.66
CA GLU A 163 17.22 -20.66 10.92
C GLU A 163 18.56 -19.93 10.72
N LEU A 164 18.68 -19.16 9.62
CA LEU A 164 19.88 -18.39 9.33
C LEU A 164 20.08 -17.23 10.31
N ALA A 165 19.01 -16.52 10.70
CA ALA A 165 19.07 -15.45 11.69
C ALA A 165 19.59 -15.97 13.04
N ASP A 166 19.09 -17.13 13.49
CA ASP A 166 19.54 -17.78 14.72
C ASP A 166 21.01 -18.23 14.65
N HIS A 167 21.52 -18.55 13.46
CA HIS A 167 22.92 -18.93 13.28
C HIS A 167 23.84 -17.70 13.32
N CYS A 168 23.43 -16.59 12.69
CA CYS A 168 24.23 -15.36 12.60
C CYS A 168 24.46 -14.64 13.94
N GLU A 169 23.62 -14.84 14.96
CA GLU A 169 23.78 -14.20 16.28
C GLU A 169 24.39 -15.14 17.34
N ARG A 170 24.62 -16.42 17.02
CA ARG A 170 25.27 -17.38 17.94
C ARG A 170 26.79 -17.27 17.95
N GLU A 171 27.39 -16.82 16.85
CA GLU A 171 28.80 -16.39 16.77
C GLU A 171 28.91 -14.96 17.30
#